data_AF-A0AAE1WA50-F1
#
_entry.id   AF-A0AAE1WA50-F1
#
_cell.length_a   1.000
_cell.length_b   1.000
_cell.length_c   1.000
_cell.angle_alpha   90.00
_cell.angle_beta   90.00
_cell.angle_gamma   90.00
#
_symmetry.space_group_name_H-M   'P 1'
#
loop_
_entity.id
_entity.type
_entity.pdbx_description
1 polymer ?
#
loop_
_entity_poly.entity_id
_entity_poly.type
_entity_poly.pdbx_seq_one_letter_code
_entity_poly.pdbx_strand_id
1 'polypeptide(L)'
;MDVFILIMKLFCCVLLLTTTSAATNNCPSAKCSLFSPDIRFPFRIQGRQPLQCSVPGFDLFCRQNTTMIHMPSYGDLVVRSISYDARRLSLLDPKTCVYEVFLNLDLSLTPFSYYYAVEQYKYINCSAQIVGSSERVPCLSGSDHHVYIVESSFPVPVSCSVVRTVAIPFSYSPYLSADSSFGLGFTWKLVEEEATCSGRMLGILCSSTRRLQKYFKGN
;
A
#
# COMPACT_ATOMS: atom_id res chain seq x y z
N MET A 1 -48.20 20.80 -24.60
CA MET A 1 -46.81 20.97 -24.09
C MET A 1 -46.38 19.77 -23.25
N ASP A 2 -47.31 19.12 -22.56
CA ASP A 2 -47.04 17.96 -21.69
C ASP A 2 -46.52 16.72 -22.41
N VAL A 3 -47.03 16.42 -23.62
CA VAL A 3 -46.59 15.26 -24.42
C VAL A 3 -45.11 15.37 -24.83
N PHE A 4 -44.66 16.59 -25.17
CA PHE A 4 -43.26 16.85 -25.55
C PHE A 4 -42.30 16.71 -24.36
N ILE A 5 -42.74 17.12 -23.16
CA ILE A 5 -41.99 16.97 -21.90
C ILE A 5 -41.89 15.49 -21.50
N LEU A 6 -42.96 14.72 -21.70
CA LEU A 6 -42.98 13.27 -21.48
C LEU A 6 -42.01 12.53 -22.41
N ILE A 7 -41.95 12.91 -23.69
CA ILE A 7 -41.01 12.32 -24.66
C ILE A 7 -39.56 12.66 -24.30
N MET A 8 -39.27 13.90 -23.88
CA MET A 8 -37.92 14.30 -23.43
C MET A 8 -37.48 13.55 -22.16
N LYS A 9 -38.39 13.34 -21.19
CA LYS A 9 -38.09 12.53 -20.00
C LYS A 9 -37.87 11.06 -20.34
N LEU A 10 -38.64 10.51 -21.29
CA LEU A 10 -38.48 9.13 -21.76
C LEU A 10 -37.13 8.95 -22.48
N PHE A 11 -36.76 9.89 -23.34
CA PHE A 11 -35.47 9.89 -24.05
C PHE A 11 -34.28 10.05 -23.08
N CYS A 12 -34.42 10.89 -22.05
CA CYS A 12 -33.42 11.06 -21.00
C CYS A 12 -33.29 9.81 -20.10
N CYS A 13 -34.41 9.15 -19.77
CA CYS A 13 -34.38 7.86 -19.08
C CYS A 13 -33.69 6.77 -19.93
N VAL A 14 -33.92 6.71 -21.24
CA VAL A 14 -33.26 5.74 -22.13
C VAL A 14 -31.76 6.03 -22.26
N LEU A 15 -31.34 7.30 -22.26
CA LEU A 15 -29.93 7.70 -22.21
C LEU A 15 -29.28 7.40 -20.83
N LEU A 16 -30.03 7.50 -19.74
CA LEU A 16 -29.56 7.11 -18.39
C LEU A 16 -29.53 5.59 -18.20
N LEU A 17 -30.37 4.84 -18.92
CA LEU A 17 -30.41 3.38 -18.92
C LEU A 17 -29.28 2.74 -19.75
N THR A 18 -28.52 3.52 -20.54
CA THR A 18 -27.49 2.99 -21.45
C THR A 18 -26.05 3.10 -20.95
N THR A 19 -25.82 3.37 -19.66
CA THR A 19 -24.45 3.31 -19.09
C THR A 19 -24.37 2.48 -17.82
N THR A 20 -24.98 1.30 -17.83
CA THR A 20 -24.53 0.20 -16.99
C THR A 20 -24.23 -1.01 -17.86
N SER A 21 -23.28 -0.85 -18.78
CA SER A 21 -22.32 -1.94 -18.88
C SER A 21 -21.65 -1.99 -17.50
N ALA A 22 -22.04 -2.96 -16.66
CA ALA A 22 -21.01 -3.71 -15.98
C ALA A 22 -20.10 -4.17 -17.11
N ALA A 23 -19.13 -3.32 -17.46
CA ALA A 23 -18.07 -3.77 -18.30
C ALA A 23 -17.48 -4.87 -17.45
N THR A 24 -17.74 -6.10 -17.86
CA THR A 24 -16.72 -7.13 -17.84
C THR A 24 -15.54 -6.54 -18.61
N ASN A 25 -14.89 -5.54 -18.01
CA ASN A 25 -13.62 -5.00 -18.42
C ASN A 25 -12.73 -6.20 -18.22
N ASN A 26 -12.58 -6.99 -19.27
CA ASN A 26 -11.63 -8.08 -19.32
C ASN A 26 -10.27 -7.41 -19.24
N CYS A 27 -9.87 -7.04 -18.03
CA CYS A 27 -8.59 -6.46 -17.73
C CYS A 27 -7.59 -7.58 -17.95
N PRO A 28 -6.85 -7.55 -19.06
CA PRO A 28 -5.97 -8.65 -19.39
C PRO A 28 -4.92 -8.73 -18.28
N SER A 29 -4.58 -9.92 -17.82
CA SER A 29 -3.43 -10.04 -16.93
C SER A 29 -2.16 -9.69 -17.71
N ALA A 30 -1.18 -9.14 -17.02
CA ALA A 30 0.08 -8.74 -17.62
C ALA A 30 1.25 -9.15 -16.76
N LYS A 31 2.42 -9.31 -17.39
CA LYS A 31 3.68 -9.61 -16.71
C LYS A 31 4.79 -8.75 -17.27
N CYS A 32 5.78 -8.42 -16.44
CA CYS A 32 7.00 -7.77 -16.94
C CYS A 32 7.92 -8.75 -17.67
N SER A 33 8.01 -9.99 -17.18
CA SER A 33 8.75 -11.10 -17.80
C SER A 33 8.09 -12.45 -17.49
N LEU A 34 8.62 -13.54 -18.08
CA LEU A 34 8.13 -14.91 -17.85
C LEU A 34 8.12 -15.29 -16.35
N PHE A 35 9.12 -14.82 -15.59
CA PHE A 35 9.31 -15.14 -14.17
C PHE A 35 8.74 -14.07 -13.23
N SER A 36 8.14 -13.00 -13.76
CA SER A 36 7.50 -11.96 -12.95
C SER A 36 6.13 -12.42 -12.44
N PRO A 37 5.63 -11.85 -11.32
CA PRO A 37 4.27 -12.10 -10.85
C PRO A 37 3.24 -11.70 -11.91
N ASP A 38 2.13 -12.44 -11.97
CA ASP A 38 0.97 -12.09 -12.79
C ASP A 38 0.27 -10.87 -12.21
N ILE A 39 0.10 -9.82 -13.02
CA ILE A 39 -0.48 -8.55 -12.62
C ILE A 39 -1.91 -8.46 -13.10
N ARG A 40 -2.81 -8.41 -12.12
CA ARG A 40 -4.27 -8.30 -12.25
C ARG A 40 -4.79 -7.20 -11.35
N PHE A 41 -6.03 -6.78 -11.60
CA PHE A 41 -6.78 -5.89 -10.73
C PHE A 41 -6.65 -6.31 -9.25
N PRO A 42 -6.37 -5.38 -8.32
CA PRO A 42 -6.40 -3.93 -8.49
C PRO A 42 -5.12 -3.30 -9.07
N PHE A 43 -4.07 -4.10 -9.25
CA PHE A 43 -2.81 -3.64 -9.82
C PHE A 43 -2.86 -3.57 -11.34
N ARG A 44 -2.11 -2.65 -11.91
CA ARG A 44 -1.81 -2.65 -13.34
C ARG A 44 -0.38 -2.27 -13.62
N ILE A 45 0.08 -2.61 -14.82
CA ILE A 45 1.33 -2.13 -15.37
C ILE A 45 1.05 -0.88 -16.21
N GLN A 46 1.60 0.25 -15.78
CA GLN A 46 1.53 1.51 -16.50
C GLN A 46 2.03 1.35 -17.94
N GLY A 47 1.25 1.84 -18.90
CA GLY A 47 1.58 1.75 -20.34
C GLY A 47 1.33 0.39 -21.00
N ARG A 48 0.96 -0.66 -20.25
CA ARG A 48 0.56 -1.97 -20.82
C ARG A 48 -0.91 -2.31 -20.60
N GLN A 49 -1.49 -1.88 -19.48
CA GLN A 49 -2.88 -2.14 -19.13
C GLN A 49 -3.69 -0.82 -19.11
N PRO A 50 -4.97 -0.84 -19.51
CA PRO A 50 -5.82 0.35 -19.50
C PRO A 50 -5.98 1.00 -18.12
N LEU A 51 -6.30 2.30 -18.08
CA LEU A 51 -6.52 3.06 -16.83
C LEU A 51 -7.66 2.51 -15.99
N GLN A 52 -8.75 2.08 -16.64
CA GLN A 52 -9.92 1.50 -15.99
C GLN A 52 -9.65 0.12 -15.34
N CYS A 53 -8.46 -0.44 -15.51
CA CYS A 53 -8.06 -1.73 -14.95
C CYS A 53 -7.29 -1.64 -13.63
N SER A 54 -7.27 -0.46 -13.01
CA SER A 54 -6.62 -0.25 -11.71
C SER A 54 -7.31 0.83 -10.90
N VAL A 55 -6.99 0.83 -9.61
CA VAL A 55 -7.35 1.87 -8.66
C VAL A 55 -6.14 2.80 -8.47
N PRO A 56 -6.34 4.12 -8.26
CA PRO A 56 -5.24 5.02 -7.98
C PRO A 56 -4.33 4.50 -6.85
N GLY A 57 -3.01 4.57 -7.07
CA GLY A 57 -2.01 4.08 -6.13
C GLY A 57 -1.61 2.60 -6.28
N PHE A 58 -2.22 1.86 -7.21
CA PHE A 58 -1.86 0.47 -7.53
C PHE A 58 -1.08 0.31 -8.85
N ASP A 59 -0.51 1.43 -9.33
CA ASP A 59 0.29 1.43 -10.54
C ASP A 59 1.66 0.80 -10.29
N LEU A 60 1.95 -0.22 -11.10
CA LEU A 60 3.24 -0.87 -11.21
C LEU A 60 3.88 -0.47 -12.53
N PHE A 61 5.19 -0.62 -12.63
CA PHE A 61 5.91 -0.44 -13.88
C PHE A 61 6.98 -1.52 -14.06
N CYS A 62 7.37 -1.75 -15.31
CA CYS A 62 8.46 -2.67 -15.62
C CYS A 62 9.75 -1.88 -15.77
N ARG A 63 10.78 -2.26 -15.01
CA ARG A 63 12.15 -1.83 -15.26
C ARG A 63 12.92 -3.04 -15.76
N GLN A 64 13.26 -3.02 -17.05
CA GLN A 64 13.79 -4.19 -17.76
C GLN A 64 12.81 -5.37 -17.64
N ASN A 65 13.13 -6.38 -16.83
CA ASN A 65 12.34 -7.58 -16.60
C ASN A 65 11.77 -7.67 -15.18
N THR A 66 11.95 -6.63 -14.37
CA THR A 66 11.54 -6.59 -12.97
C THR A 66 10.30 -5.72 -12.80
N THR A 67 9.31 -6.25 -12.08
CA THR A 67 8.12 -5.50 -11.68
C THR A 67 8.48 -4.58 -10.52
N MET A 68 8.15 -3.30 -10.63
CA MET A 68 8.46 -2.26 -9.64
C MET A 68 7.19 -1.55 -9.19
N ILE A 69 7.21 -1.02 -7.97
CA ILE A 69 6.22 -0.09 -7.45
C ILE A 69 6.92 1.18 -6.96
N HIS A 70 6.32 2.34 -7.20
CA HIS A 70 6.83 3.61 -6.71
C HIS A 70 6.16 3.98 -5.38
N MET A 71 6.96 4.19 -4.33
CA MET A 71 6.50 4.69 -3.05
C MET A 71 6.80 6.19 -2.94
N PRO A 72 5.80 7.08 -2.82
CA PRO A 72 6.01 8.53 -2.87
C PRO A 72 7.03 9.08 -1.87
N SER A 73 7.14 8.47 -0.70
CA SER A 73 8.00 8.92 0.42
C SER A 73 9.39 8.30 0.42
N TYR A 74 9.65 7.25 -0.36
CA TYR A 74 10.91 6.51 -0.35
C TYR A 74 11.54 6.34 -1.73
N GLY A 75 10.73 6.04 -2.75
CA GLY A 75 11.18 5.72 -4.11
C GLY A 75 10.75 4.32 -4.55
N ASP A 76 11.51 3.75 -5.48
CA ASP A 76 11.10 2.52 -6.16
C ASP A 76 11.50 1.26 -5.39
N LEU A 77 10.54 0.36 -5.21
CA LEU A 77 10.74 -0.96 -4.62
C LEU A 77 10.44 -2.06 -5.64
N VAL A 78 11.13 -3.18 -5.51
CA VAL A 78 10.92 -4.36 -6.37
C VAL A 78 9.71 -5.14 -5.85
N VAL A 79 8.78 -5.47 -6.74
CA VAL A 79 7.68 -6.38 -6.42
C VAL A 79 8.17 -7.82 -6.56
N ARG A 80 8.29 -8.52 -5.44
CA ARG A 80 8.65 -9.94 -5.43
C ARG A 80 7.45 -10.82 -5.75
N SER A 81 6.34 -10.60 -5.04
CA SER A 81 5.14 -11.40 -5.20
C SER A 81 3.89 -10.63 -4.80
N ILE A 82 2.78 -11.00 -5.44
CA ILE A 82 1.44 -10.52 -5.12
C ILE A 82 0.58 -11.75 -4.87
N SER A 83 0.04 -11.86 -3.66
CA SER A 83 -0.95 -12.88 -3.31
C SER A 83 -2.30 -12.20 -3.25
N TYR A 84 -3.15 -12.46 -4.23
CA TYR A 84 -4.48 -11.84 -4.36
C TYR A 84 -5.45 -12.33 -3.28
N ASP A 85 -5.49 -13.65 -3.03
CA ASP A 85 -6.39 -14.25 -2.02
C ASP A 85 -6.07 -13.74 -0.61
N ALA A 86 -4.79 -13.70 -0.26
CA ALA A 86 -4.32 -13.16 1.02
C ALA A 86 -4.24 -11.61 1.05
N ARG A 87 -4.43 -10.93 -0.08
CA ARG A 87 -4.17 -9.49 -0.25
C ARG A 87 -2.81 -9.07 0.32
N ARG A 88 -1.75 -9.73 -0.13
CA ARG A 88 -0.37 -9.48 0.32
C ARG A 88 0.52 -9.07 -0.84
N LEU A 89 1.18 -7.92 -0.68
CA LEU A 89 2.19 -7.38 -1.59
C LEU A 89 3.52 -7.55 -0.87
N SER A 90 4.41 -8.37 -1.41
CA SER A 90 5.75 -8.57 -0.85
C SER A 90 6.76 -7.82 -1.70
N LEU A 91 7.47 -6.88 -1.09
CA LEU A 91 8.45 -6.03 -1.76
C LEU A 91 9.87 -6.34 -1.32
N LEU A 92 10.82 -5.93 -2.15
CA LEU A 92 12.25 -5.95 -1.87
C LEU A 92 12.83 -4.56 -2.06
N ASP A 93 13.74 -4.19 -1.17
CA ASP A 93 14.55 -3.01 -1.35
C ASP A 93 15.72 -3.32 -2.30
N PRO A 94 15.85 -2.63 -3.44
CA PRO A 94 16.97 -2.85 -4.35
C PRO A 94 18.34 -2.50 -3.73
N LYS A 95 18.38 -1.66 -2.68
CA LYS A 95 19.61 -1.36 -1.93
C LYS A 95 19.93 -2.42 -0.86
N THR A 96 19.09 -3.44 -0.70
CA THR A 96 19.25 -4.50 0.33
C THR A 96 19.28 -3.98 1.78
N CYS A 97 18.66 -2.82 2.04
CA CYS A 97 18.55 -2.20 3.35
C CYS A 97 17.09 -1.97 3.75
N VAL A 98 16.38 -3.07 4.06
CA VAL A 98 14.94 -3.03 4.41
C VAL A 98 14.61 -2.06 5.57
N TYR A 99 15.54 -1.91 6.51
CA TYR A 99 15.39 -1.03 7.66
C TYR A 99 15.51 0.46 7.28
N GLU A 100 16.24 0.80 6.22
CA GLU A 100 16.21 2.15 5.64
C GLU A 100 14.83 2.46 5.04
N VAL A 101 14.19 1.47 4.41
CA VAL A 101 12.83 1.61 3.89
C VAL A 101 11.88 1.95 5.02
N PHE A 102 11.83 1.15 6.09
CA PHE A 102 10.92 1.40 7.20
C PHE A 102 11.16 2.73 7.92
N LEU A 103 12.41 3.20 7.99
CA LEU A 103 12.77 4.48 8.61
C LEU A 103 12.18 5.69 7.85
N ASN A 104 12.07 5.56 6.53
CA ASN A 104 11.77 6.67 5.63
C ASN A 104 10.41 6.55 4.93
N LEU A 105 9.82 5.35 4.87
CA LEU A 105 8.55 5.08 4.21
C LEU A 105 7.38 5.63 5.04
N ASP A 106 6.61 6.50 4.40
CA ASP A 106 5.28 6.92 4.83
C ASP A 106 4.22 6.31 3.90
N LEU A 107 3.35 5.48 4.48
CA LEU A 107 2.24 4.82 3.79
C LEU A 107 0.96 5.68 3.75
N SER A 108 0.91 6.83 4.43
CA SER A 108 -0.29 7.68 4.54
C SER A 108 -0.82 8.18 3.19
N LEU A 109 0.06 8.29 2.21
CA LEU A 109 -0.25 8.69 0.83
C LEU A 109 -0.46 7.50 -0.11
N THR A 110 -0.57 6.28 0.42
CA THR A 110 -0.70 5.05 -0.36
C THR A 110 -1.96 4.28 0.05
N PRO A 111 -2.50 3.39 -0.81
CA PRO A 111 -3.61 2.52 -0.44
C PRO A 111 -3.19 1.30 0.40
N PHE A 112 -1.93 1.28 0.87
CA PHE A 112 -1.33 0.15 1.55
C PHE A 112 -1.25 0.36 3.05
N SER A 113 -1.33 -0.74 3.79
CA SER A 113 -0.98 -0.79 5.21
C SER A 113 -0.04 -1.97 5.45
N TYR A 114 0.63 -2.02 6.61
CA TYR A 114 1.44 -3.18 6.98
C TYR A 114 0.58 -4.45 7.03
N TYR A 115 1.10 -5.54 6.49
CA TYR A 115 0.43 -6.85 6.51
C TYR A 115 0.46 -7.46 7.91
N TYR A 116 1.54 -7.21 8.67
CA TYR A 116 1.72 -7.66 10.05
C TYR A 116 1.41 -6.52 11.03
N ALA A 117 1.10 -6.87 12.28
CA ALA A 117 0.93 -5.91 13.36
C ALA A 117 2.23 -5.13 13.59
N VAL A 118 2.12 -3.84 13.89
CA VAL A 118 3.26 -2.94 14.10
C VAL A 118 3.38 -2.48 15.54
N GLU A 119 4.61 -2.28 15.97
CA GLU A 119 4.96 -1.71 17.26
C GLU A 119 5.95 -0.56 17.09
N GLN A 120 6.07 0.28 18.11
CA GLN A 120 6.97 1.44 18.07
C GLN A 120 8.40 1.02 18.39
N TYR A 121 9.29 1.28 17.44
CA TYR A 121 10.73 1.06 17.60
C TYR A 121 11.49 2.37 17.41
N LYS A 122 12.55 2.54 18.21
CA LYS A 122 13.49 3.65 18.10
C LYS A 122 14.68 3.23 17.25
N TYR A 123 14.97 4.03 16.24
CA TYR A 123 16.26 4.03 15.55
C TYR A 123 17.18 4.95 16.34
N ILE A 124 18.27 4.40 16.86
CA ILE A 124 19.29 5.16 17.59
C ILE A 124 20.61 5.10 16.84
N ASN A 125 21.36 6.20 16.85
CA ASN A 125 22.69 6.29 16.28
C ASN A 125 23.70 6.63 17.38
N CYS A 126 24.71 5.80 17.52
CA CYS A 126 25.73 5.89 18.55
C CYS A 126 27.12 6.12 17.96
N SER A 127 27.94 6.92 18.64
CA SER A 127 29.35 7.13 18.29
C SER A 127 30.26 5.97 18.70
N ALA A 128 29.78 5.09 19.59
CA ALA A 128 30.49 3.90 20.05
C ALA A 128 29.53 2.71 20.05
N GLN A 129 30.06 1.50 19.80
CA GLN A 129 29.25 0.29 19.78
C GLN A 129 28.68 0.01 21.17
N ILE A 130 27.39 -0.32 21.22
CA ILE A 130 26.75 -0.82 22.44
C ILE A 130 27.21 -2.25 22.67
N VAL A 131 27.78 -2.53 23.84
CA VAL A 131 28.17 -3.88 24.25
C VAL A 131 26.92 -4.62 24.75
N GLY A 132 26.52 -5.71 24.08
CA GLY A 132 25.33 -6.48 24.46
C GLY A 132 24.70 -7.27 23.30
N SER A 133 23.42 -7.64 23.45
CA SER A 133 22.64 -8.46 22.50
C SER A 133 22.03 -7.68 21.33
N SER A 134 22.12 -6.35 21.32
CA SER A 134 21.56 -5.54 20.22
C SER A 134 22.52 -5.56 19.03
N GLU A 135 22.16 -6.29 18.00
CA GLU A 135 22.90 -6.24 16.74
C GLU A 135 22.66 -4.91 16.01
N ARG A 136 23.75 -4.34 15.48
CA ARG A 136 23.70 -3.12 14.67
C ARG A 136 23.05 -3.41 13.32
N VAL A 137 22.38 -2.42 12.74
CA VAL A 137 21.87 -2.45 11.36
C VAL A 137 23.05 -2.15 10.42
N PRO A 138 23.60 -3.14 9.69
CA PRO A 138 24.87 -2.95 8.99
C PRO A 138 24.79 -1.92 7.86
N CYS A 139 23.69 -1.91 7.11
CA CYS A 139 23.50 -1.01 5.97
C CYS A 139 23.20 0.45 6.36
N LEU A 140 22.89 0.72 7.62
CA LEU A 140 22.75 2.08 8.18
C LEU A 140 23.93 2.47 9.08
N SER A 141 24.90 1.57 9.26
CA SER A 141 26.07 1.78 10.13
C SER A 141 27.33 1.97 9.29
N GLY A 142 28.30 2.69 9.84
CA GLY A 142 29.60 2.91 9.24
C GLY A 142 30.75 2.68 10.21
N SER A 143 31.86 3.37 9.96
CA SER A 143 33.07 3.29 10.78
C SER A 143 32.94 4.04 12.11
N ASP A 144 32.28 5.19 12.09
CA ASP A 144 32.17 6.17 13.18
C ASP A 144 30.74 6.34 13.71
N HIS A 145 29.77 5.65 13.10
CA HIS A 145 28.37 5.68 13.49
C HIS A 145 27.79 4.27 13.51
N HIS A 146 27.00 3.97 14.54
CA HIS A 146 26.45 2.65 14.77
C HIS A 146 24.96 2.78 15.02
N VAL A 147 24.17 2.25 14.08
CA VAL A 147 22.71 2.36 14.11
C VAL A 147 22.10 1.08 14.66
N TYR A 148 21.18 1.24 15.61
CA TYR A 148 20.44 0.14 16.23
C TYR A 148 18.93 0.41 16.17
N ILE A 149 18.16 -0.67 16.16
CA ILE A 149 16.70 -0.63 16.29
C ILE A 149 16.36 -1.27 17.63
N VAL A 150 15.81 -0.46 18.52
CA VAL A 150 15.52 -0.86 19.90
C VAL A 150 14.05 -0.60 20.22
N GLU A 151 13.51 -1.34 21.19
CA GLU A 151 12.15 -1.11 21.67
C GLU A 151 11.95 0.32 22.18
N SER A 152 10.71 0.79 22.14
CA SER A 152 10.38 2.15 22.62
C SER A 152 10.74 2.37 24.12
N SER A 153 10.75 1.31 24.93
CA SER A 153 11.12 1.32 26.34
C SER A 153 12.64 1.41 26.58
N PHE A 154 13.48 1.16 25.56
CA PHE A 154 14.92 1.02 25.73
C PHE A 154 15.57 2.32 26.21
N PRO A 155 16.36 2.30 27.31
CA PRO A 155 17.06 3.48 27.80
C PRO A 155 18.22 3.83 26.86
N VAL A 156 18.14 5.01 26.24
CA VAL A 156 19.13 5.46 25.25
C VAL A 156 20.43 5.84 25.96
N PRO A 157 21.57 5.20 25.66
CA PRO A 157 22.86 5.55 26.27
C PRO A 157 23.30 6.97 25.91
N VAL A 158 24.15 7.57 26.75
CA VAL A 158 24.70 8.92 26.53
C VAL A 158 25.52 9.06 25.25
N SER A 159 26.11 7.97 24.75
CA SER A 159 26.85 7.92 23.48
C SER A 159 25.93 7.86 22.26
N CYS A 160 24.61 7.84 22.46
CA CYS A 160 23.62 7.61 21.42
C CYS A 160 22.61 8.76 21.34
N SER A 161 22.09 8.98 20.15
CA SER A 161 21.00 9.91 19.87
C SER A 161 19.86 9.18 19.18
N VAL A 162 18.61 9.60 19.43
CA VAL A 162 17.45 9.07 18.72
C VAL A 162 17.39 9.71 17.35
N VAL A 163 17.42 8.88 16.30
CA VAL A 163 17.23 9.30 14.92
C VAL A 163 15.75 9.50 14.64
N ARG A 164 14.95 8.47 14.90
CA ARG A 164 13.50 8.48 14.71
C ARG A 164 12.82 7.35 15.47
N THR A 165 11.55 7.54 15.80
CA THR A 165 10.67 6.46 16.25
C THR A 165 9.67 6.16 15.14
N VAL A 166 9.55 4.89 14.75
CA VAL A 166 8.65 4.43 13.68
C VAL A 166 7.89 3.19 14.10
N ALA A 167 6.67 3.06 13.57
CA ALA A 167 5.84 1.87 13.75
C ALA A 167 6.18 0.82 12.70
N ILE A 168 6.80 -0.29 13.11
CA ILE A 168 7.28 -1.34 12.21
C ILE A 168 6.93 -2.73 12.79
N PRO A 169 6.83 -3.78 11.95
CA PRO A 169 6.31 -5.07 12.41
C PRO A 169 7.29 -5.94 13.22
N PHE A 170 8.57 -5.58 13.26
CA PHE A 170 9.58 -6.35 13.99
C PHE A 170 10.83 -5.50 14.28
N SER A 171 11.58 -5.86 15.33
CA SER A 171 12.91 -5.33 15.64
C SER A 171 13.99 -5.80 14.66
N TYR A 172 15.22 -5.27 14.75
CA TYR A 172 16.31 -5.75 13.90
C TYR A 172 16.56 -7.26 14.12
N SER A 173 16.66 -8.02 13.03
CA SER A 173 17.07 -9.42 13.04
C SER A 173 17.93 -9.71 11.82
N PRO A 174 19.13 -10.28 11.99
CA PRO A 174 20.03 -10.60 10.88
C PRO A 174 19.41 -11.65 9.96
N TYR A 175 18.59 -12.55 10.50
CA TYR A 175 17.96 -13.64 9.75
C TYR A 175 16.80 -13.19 8.86
N LEU A 176 16.14 -12.08 9.21
CA LEU A 176 15.05 -11.52 8.39
C LEU A 176 15.57 -10.91 7.08
N SER A 177 16.87 -10.57 7.02
CA SER A 177 17.51 -10.04 5.81
C SER A 177 17.78 -11.11 4.73
N ALA A 178 17.88 -12.39 5.12
CA ALA A 178 18.19 -13.48 4.19
C ALA A 178 16.99 -13.88 3.32
N ASP A 179 15.79 -13.92 3.90
CA ASP A 179 14.61 -14.40 3.18
C ASP A 179 13.78 -13.28 2.59
N SER A 180 13.97 -12.02 3.02
CA SER A 180 13.34 -10.78 2.52
C SER A 180 11.80 -10.80 2.32
N SER A 181 11.12 -11.88 2.73
CA SER A 181 9.70 -12.15 2.55
C SER A 181 8.88 -11.59 3.71
N PHE A 182 9.45 -11.65 4.92
CA PHE A 182 8.82 -11.16 6.15
C PHE A 182 8.88 -9.63 6.27
N GLY A 183 9.82 -9.00 5.56
CA GLY A 183 10.13 -7.60 5.76
C GLY A 183 9.08 -6.63 5.24
N LEU A 184 9.06 -6.37 3.93
CA LEU A 184 8.17 -5.39 3.32
C LEU A 184 6.88 -6.04 2.83
N GLY A 185 6.14 -6.61 3.77
CA GLY A 185 4.80 -7.13 3.52
C GLY A 185 3.74 -6.06 3.73
N PHE A 186 3.03 -5.70 2.66
CA PHE A 186 1.90 -4.79 2.71
C PHE A 186 0.59 -5.51 2.37
N THR A 187 -0.51 -4.98 2.89
CA THR A 187 -1.87 -5.37 2.53
C THR A 187 -2.61 -4.16 1.98
N TRP A 188 -3.74 -4.42 1.33
CA TRP A 188 -4.63 -3.39 0.83
C TRP A 188 -6.08 -3.78 1.06
N LYS A 189 -6.94 -2.77 1.16
CA LYS A 189 -8.38 -2.94 1.12
C LYS A 189 -8.92 -2.19 -0.07
N LEU A 190 -9.71 -2.86 -0.89
CA LEU A 190 -10.54 -2.18 -1.86
C LEU A 190 -11.73 -1.65 -1.08
N VAL A 191 -11.97 -0.35 -1.19
CA VAL A 191 -13.25 0.21 -0.75
C VAL A 191 -14.25 -0.34 -1.76
N GLU A 192 -14.92 -1.43 -1.39
CA GLU A 192 -16.11 -1.86 -2.09
C GLU A 192 -17.13 -0.75 -1.88
N GLU A 193 -17.45 0.00 -2.94
CA GLU A 193 -18.65 0.83 -2.93
C GLU A 193 -19.83 -0.15 -2.82
N GLU A 194 -20.26 -0.45 -1.59
CA GLU A 194 -21.53 -1.13 -1.35
C GLU A 194 -22.65 -0.20 -1.81
N ALA A 195 -23.05 -0.33 -3.08
CA ALA A 195 -24.33 0.18 -3.53
C ALA A 195 -25.43 -0.68 -2.87
N THR A 196 -25.85 -0.32 -1.66
CA THR A 196 -27.00 -0.94 -1.00
C THR A 196 -28.28 -0.44 -1.70
N CYS A 197 -28.67 -1.11 -2.78
CA CYS A 197 -30.02 -0.97 -3.32
C CYS A 197 -31.00 -1.72 -2.42
N SER A 198 -31.51 -1.06 -1.37
CA SER A 198 -32.65 -1.57 -0.63
C SER A 198 -33.91 -1.38 -1.48
N GLY A 199 -34.37 -2.47 -2.11
CA GLY A 199 -35.61 -2.48 -2.86
C GLY A 199 -36.81 -2.43 -1.92
N ARG A 200 -37.57 -1.33 -1.95
CA ARG A 200 -38.99 -1.32 -1.61
C ARG A 200 -39.77 -0.81 -2.82
N MET A 201 -40.81 -1.58 -3.16
CA MET A 201 -41.74 -1.32 -4.24
C MET A 201 -42.29 0.12 -4.14
N LEU A 202 -42.25 0.84 -5.27
CA LEU A 202 -42.55 2.28 -5.50
C LEU A 202 -41.37 3.26 -5.28
N GLY A 203 -40.64 3.53 -6.38
CA GLY A 203 -39.76 4.70 -6.54
C GLY A 203 -38.30 4.47 -6.13
N ILE A 204 -37.43 4.22 -7.11
CA ILE A 204 -35.98 4.12 -6.89
C ILE A 204 -35.42 5.53 -6.67
N LEU A 205 -35.16 5.88 -5.40
CA LEU A 205 -34.25 6.98 -5.04
C LEU A 205 -32.88 6.38 -4.71
N CYS A 206 -31.98 6.34 -5.69
CA CYS A 206 -30.58 6.09 -5.41
C CYS A 206 -29.94 7.43 -5.04
N SER A 207 -29.85 7.73 -3.74
CA SER A 207 -29.12 8.90 -3.28
C SER A 207 -27.67 8.50 -2.97
N SER A 208 -26.73 8.97 -3.79
CA SER A 208 -25.31 8.97 -3.45
C SER A 208 -25.13 9.84 -2.21
N THR A 209 -25.05 9.21 -1.03
CA THR A 209 -24.76 9.92 0.21
C THR A 209 -23.26 9.88 0.44
N ARG A 210 -22.58 11.00 0.13
CA ARG A 210 -21.26 11.29 0.69
C ARG A 210 -21.40 11.32 2.22
N ARG A 211 -20.85 10.32 2.92
CA ARG A 211 -20.61 10.42 4.37
C ARG A 211 -19.12 10.44 4.65
N LEU A 212 -18.59 11.66 4.76
CA LEU A 212 -17.41 11.94 5.57
C LEU A 212 -17.76 11.62 7.02
N GLN A 213 -17.36 10.45 7.54
CA GLN A 213 -17.31 10.25 8.99
C GLN A 213 -16.00 10.83 9.52
N LYS A 214 -16.09 12.07 10.02
CA LYS A 214 -15.16 12.59 11.02
C LYS A 214 -15.31 11.78 12.30
N TYR A 215 -14.17 11.38 12.85
CA TYR A 215 -14.03 10.69 14.12
C TYR A 215 -14.12 11.68 15.31
N PHE A 216 -14.68 11.16 16.42
CA PHE A 216 -14.45 11.46 17.86
C PHE A 216 -15.40 12.39 18.68
N LYS A 217 -16.03 11.70 19.66
CA LYS A 217 -16.11 11.92 21.13
C LYS A 217 -17.08 12.95 21.74
N GLY A 218 -17.96 12.43 22.60
CA GLY A 218 -17.99 12.77 24.03
C GLY A 218 -19.08 13.73 24.51
N ASN A 219 -20.22 13.21 24.95
CA ASN A 219 -20.66 13.11 26.35
C ASN A 219 -21.99 12.36 26.43
#